data_AF-A0AAN6LIH6-F1
#
_entry.id   AF-A0AAN6LIH6-F1
#
_cell.length_a   1.000
_cell.length_b   1.000
_cell.length_c   1.000
_cell.angle_alpha   90.00
_cell.angle_beta   90.00
_cell.angle_gamma   90.00
#
_symmetry.space_group_name_H-M   'P 1'
#
loop_
_entity.id
_entity.type
_entity.pdbx_description
1 polymer ?
#
loop_
_entity_poly.entity_id
_entity_poly.type
_entity_poly.pdbx_seq_one_letter_code
_entity_poly.pdbx_strand_id
1 'polypeptide(L)'
;MRSTLQNLLTSSLSLSCLCAGLANAQSAGPGTTLVEGYYWIRAVADPNFHKYLQSKPLYSESYAVLETHTTAGQFQIVDGQLVQLISEPGAPEEFLYANVGTEKVINDESLQVSFNATENTHGTFAWQGDTLTWSTPDVERPNTAAWYVCTDQLLYVNLGAYMYQTPEGCADQTIHYYNDKTANE
;
A
#
# COMPACT_ATOMS: atom_id res chain seq x y z
N MET A 1 19.93 76.29 31.23
CA MET A 1 19.03 76.77 30.16
C MET A 1 18.62 75.58 29.30
N ARG A 2 17.31 75.45 29.10
CA ARG A 2 16.47 74.57 28.25
C ARG A 2 17.08 73.57 27.22
N SER A 3 16.38 72.42 27.18
CA SER A 3 15.98 71.60 26.00
C SER A 3 17.06 70.66 25.45
N THR A 4 16.79 69.39 25.08
CA THR A 4 15.62 68.86 24.37
C THR A 4 15.51 67.32 24.53
N LEU A 5 14.26 66.82 24.55
CA LEU A 5 13.85 65.41 24.50
C LEU A 5 14.23 64.72 23.18
N GLN A 6 14.50 63.41 23.23
CA GLN A 6 14.33 62.53 22.07
C GLN A 6 13.88 61.12 22.49
N ASN A 7 12.69 60.76 21.99
CA ASN A 7 12.03 59.46 22.10
C ASN A 7 12.89 58.33 21.51
N LEU A 8 13.04 57.22 22.24
CA LEU A 8 13.36 55.94 21.62
C LEU A 8 12.09 55.10 21.48
N LEU A 9 11.71 54.86 20.23
CA LEU A 9 10.69 53.91 19.80
C LEU A 9 11.15 52.48 20.12
N THR A 10 10.34 51.75 20.89
CA THR A 10 10.44 50.29 21.06
C THR A 10 9.99 49.60 19.77
N SER A 11 10.93 48.94 19.08
CA SER A 11 10.61 48.05 17.95
C SER A 11 10.24 46.67 18.49
N SER A 12 8.96 46.31 18.38
CA SER A 12 8.46 44.97 18.61
C SER A 12 8.69 44.12 17.35
N LEU A 13 9.61 43.15 17.41
CA LEU A 13 9.69 42.09 16.40
C LEU A 13 8.55 41.10 16.63
N SER A 14 7.53 41.16 15.78
CA SER A 14 6.51 40.13 15.66
C SER A 14 7.14 38.92 14.97
N LEU A 15 7.39 37.85 15.73
CA LEU A 15 7.82 36.57 15.19
C LEU A 15 6.59 35.87 14.57
N SER A 16 6.37 36.07 13.26
CA SER A 16 5.39 35.28 12.50
C SER A 16 5.89 33.85 12.38
N CYS A 17 5.39 32.96 13.22
CA CYS A 17 5.55 31.53 13.07
C CYS A 17 4.72 31.08 11.85
N LEU A 18 5.38 30.81 10.72
CA LEU A 18 4.79 30.04 9.63
C LEU A 18 4.64 28.59 10.12
N CYS A 19 3.50 28.28 10.72
CA CYS A 19 3.01 26.91 10.72
C CYS A 19 2.57 26.59 9.28
N ALA A 20 3.52 26.19 8.42
CA ALA A 20 3.18 25.44 7.24
C ALA A 20 2.54 24.14 7.73
N GLY A 21 1.21 24.07 7.68
CA GLY A 21 0.51 22.81 7.85
C GLY A 21 1.08 21.85 6.82
N LEU A 22 1.70 20.76 7.30
CA LEU A 22 2.03 19.61 6.48
C LEU A 22 0.70 18.96 6.07
N ALA A 23 0.04 19.54 5.07
CA ALA A 23 -0.80 18.72 4.22
C ALA A 23 0.18 17.77 3.55
N ASN A 24 0.17 16.49 3.94
CA ASN A 24 0.83 15.45 3.15
C ASN A 24 0.24 15.57 1.75
N ALA A 25 0.99 16.15 0.82
CA ALA A 25 0.62 16.15 -0.58
C ALA A 25 0.59 14.69 -1.00
N GLN A 26 -0.62 14.15 -1.15
CA GLN A 26 -0.83 12.81 -1.69
C GLN A 26 -0.19 12.79 -3.08
N SER A 27 0.76 11.88 -3.33
CA SER A 27 1.32 11.73 -4.67
C SER A 27 0.21 11.50 -5.70
N ALA A 28 0.36 12.01 -6.93
CA ALA A 28 -0.56 11.68 -8.01
C ALA A 28 -0.36 10.24 -8.54
N GLY A 29 0.74 9.60 -8.17
CA GLY A 29 1.08 8.22 -8.55
C GLY A 29 1.55 8.06 -9.99
N PRO A 30 1.84 6.82 -10.42
CA PRO A 30 2.44 6.51 -11.72
C PRO A 30 1.48 6.63 -12.92
N GLY A 31 0.23 7.02 -12.69
CA GLY A 31 -0.80 7.10 -13.72
C GLY A 31 -1.36 5.75 -14.15
N THR A 32 -2.15 5.77 -15.22
CA THR A 32 -2.98 4.61 -15.66
C THR A 32 -2.33 3.75 -16.75
N THR A 33 -1.15 4.14 -17.23
CA THR A 33 -0.36 3.34 -18.17
C THR A 33 0.74 2.61 -17.41
N LEU A 34 0.88 1.32 -17.66
CA LEU A 34 1.85 0.48 -16.99
C LEU A 34 3.27 0.94 -17.33
N VAL A 35 4.07 1.20 -16.30
CA VAL A 35 5.50 1.48 -16.40
C VAL A 35 6.23 0.17 -16.68
N GLU A 36 7.23 0.21 -17.57
CA GLU A 36 8.02 -0.97 -17.91
C GLU A 36 8.66 -1.59 -16.66
N GLY A 37 8.56 -2.91 -16.52
CA GLY A 37 9.06 -3.65 -15.36
C GLY A 37 8.07 -3.76 -14.18
N TYR A 38 6.97 -3.01 -14.21
CA TYR A 38 5.91 -3.09 -13.20
C TYR A 38 4.74 -3.97 -13.67
N TYR A 39 3.86 -4.28 -12.72
CA TYR A 39 2.67 -5.08 -12.91
C TYR A 39 1.46 -4.46 -12.22
N TRP A 40 0.29 -4.61 -12.81
CA TRP A 40 -0.96 -4.57 -12.07
C TRP A 40 -1.10 -5.87 -11.28
N ILE A 41 -1.75 -5.87 -10.11
CA ILE A 41 -2.04 -7.11 -9.37
C ILE A 41 -3.54 -7.15 -9.12
N ARG A 42 -4.20 -8.25 -9.51
CA ARG A 42 -5.66 -8.37 -9.44
C ARG A 42 -6.14 -9.73 -8.97
N ALA A 43 -7.34 -9.76 -8.39
CA ALA A 43 -8.05 -11.00 -8.12
C ALA A 43 -8.66 -11.60 -9.40
N VAL A 44 -8.69 -12.93 -9.46
CA VAL A 44 -9.13 -13.70 -10.64
C VAL A 44 -10.39 -14.54 -10.38
N ALA A 45 -11.04 -14.36 -9.23
CA ALA A 45 -12.27 -15.04 -8.88
C ALA A 45 -13.28 -14.09 -8.21
N ASP A 46 -14.57 -14.42 -8.33
CA ASP A 46 -15.63 -13.74 -7.57
C ASP A 46 -15.40 -13.87 -6.05
N PRO A 47 -15.85 -12.89 -5.24
CA PRO A 47 -16.57 -11.67 -5.62
C PRO A 47 -15.65 -10.50 -6.01
N ASN A 48 -14.33 -10.69 -6.00
CA ASN A 48 -13.35 -9.63 -6.23
C ASN A 48 -12.75 -9.69 -7.64
N PHE A 49 -13.43 -10.36 -8.59
CA PHE A 49 -12.93 -10.52 -9.94
C PHE A 49 -12.57 -9.15 -10.54
N HIS A 50 -11.33 -9.02 -11.00
CA HIS A 50 -10.77 -7.79 -11.55
C HIS A 50 -10.81 -6.58 -10.59
N LYS A 51 -10.75 -6.84 -9.28
CA LYS A 51 -10.31 -5.85 -8.28
C LYS A 51 -8.80 -5.87 -8.16
N TYR A 52 -8.19 -4.70 -8.04
CA TYR A 52 -6.75 -4.47 -8.14
C TYR A 52 -6.16 -3.98 -6.82
N LEU A 53 -4.97 -4.50 -6.52
CA LEU A 53 -4.19 -4.12 -5.35
C LEU A 53 -3.84 -2.63 -5.39
N GLN A 54 -4.00 -1.96 -4.26
CA GLN A 54 -3.65 -0.55 -4.08
C GLN A 54 -3.57 -0.20 -2.59
N SER A 55 -2.88 0.90 -2.29
CA SER A 55 -2.95 1.60 -1.00
C SER A 55 -4.25 2.39 -0.87
N LYS A 56 -4.77 2.55 0.35
CA LYS A 56 -5.95 3.38 0.62
C LYS A 56 -5.84 4.11 1.97
N PRO A 57 -5.54 5.42 2.00
CA PRO A 57 -5.54 6.39 0.89
C PRO A 57 -4.43 6.17 -0.17
N LEU A 58 -4.59 6.83 -1.32
CA LEU A 58 -4.17 6.23 -2.59
C LEU A 58 -2.69 6.05 -2.88
N TYR A 59 -1.73 6.70 -2.27
CA TYR A 59 -0.30 6.52 -2.58
C TYR A 59 0.47 6.94 -1.32
N SER A 60 -0.04 6.49 -0.18
CA SER A 60 0.40 6.86 1.16
C SER A 60 0.35 5.65 2.09
N GLU A 61 1.09 5.74 3.21
CA GLU A 61 1.12 4.68 4.20
C GLU A 61 -0.28 4.36 4.70
N SER A 62 -0.71 3.11 4.48
CA SER A 62 -2.10 2.69 4.68
C SER A 62 -2.27 1.18 4.57
N TYR A 63 -3.49 0.68 4.69
CA TYR A 63 -3.76 -0.74 4.44
C TYR A 63 -3.74 -1.07 2.95
N ALA A 64 -3.39 -2.31 2.64
CA ALA A 64 -3.57 -2.86 1.30
C ALA A 64 -5.03 -3.26 1.08
N VAL A 65 -5.59 -2.87 -0.07
CA VAL A 65 -6.95 -3.24 -0.47
C VAL A 65 -6.99 -3.76 -1.90
N LEU A 66 -8.02 -4.52 -2.26
CA LEU A 66 -8.39 -4.78 -3.65
C LEU A 66 -9.57 -3.92 -4.08
N GLU A 67 -9.38 -3.00 -5.01
CA GLU A 67 -10.42 -2.06 -5.42
C GLU A 67 -10.49 -1.87 -6.94
N THR A 68 -11.19 -0.84 -7.41
CA THR A 68 -11.42 -0.60 -8.84
C THR A 68 -10.11 -0.50 -9.65
N HIS A 69 -10.16 -0.97 -10.90
CA HIS A 69 -9.07 -0.88 -11.87
C HIS A 69 -8.61 0.56 -12.14
N THR A 70 -9.49 1.55 -11.95
CA THR A 70 -9.20 2.98 -12.19
C THR A 70 -8.17 3.57 -11.23
N THR A 71 -7.90 2.88 -10.12
CA THR A 71 -6.97 3.31 -9.07
C THR A 71 -5.96 2.21 -8.72
N ALA A 72 -5.78 1.24 -9.62
CA ALA A 72 -4.85 0.15 -9.46
C ALA A 72 -3.42 0.65 -9.22
N GLY A 73 -2.74 0.08 -8.23
CA GLY A 73 -1.32 0.30 -8.02
C GLY A 73 -0.48 -0.42 -9.08
N GLN A 74 0.75 0.06 -9.28
CA GLN A 74 1.77 -0.58 -10.10
C GLN A 74 2.86 -1.15 -9.20
N PHE A 75 3.17 -2.43 -9.36
CA PHE A 75 4.00 -3.18 -8.41
C PHE A 75 5.15 -3.93 -9.08
N GLN A 76 6.20 -4.15 -8.32
CA GLN A 76 7.27 -5.09 -8.65
C GLN A 76 7.71 -5.82 -7.38
N ILE A 77 8.46 -6.92 -7.54
CA ILE A 77 9.13 -7.58 -6.43
C ILE A 77 10.63 -7.33 -6.57
N VAL A 78 11.24 -6.69 -5.57
CA VAL A 78 12.68 -6.42 -5.49
C VAL A 78 13.21 -7.14 -4.27
N ASP A 79 14.16 -8.07 -4.46
CA ASP A 79 14.82 -8.82 -3.38
C ASP A 79 13.85 -9.49 -2.38
N GLY A 80 12.67 -9.91 -2.85
CA GLY A 80 11.65 -10.56 -2.02
C GLY A 80 10.64 -9.61 -1.39
N GLN A 81 10.74 -8.31 -1.66
CA GLN A 81 9.83 -7.28 -1.17
C GLN A 81 8.91 -6.82 -2.29
N LEU A 82 7.59 -6.85 -2.05
CA LEU A 82 6.62 -6.24 -2.96
C LEU A 82 6.61 -4.73 -2.76
N VAL A 83 6.91 -3.97 -3.81
CA VAL A 83 6.95 -2.50 -3.78
C VAL A 83 5.91 -1.91 -4.71
N GLN A 84 5.24 -0.85 -4.26
CA GLN A 84 4.29 -0.05 -5.03
C GLN A 84 4.99 1.20 -5.54
N LEU A 85 4.98 1.44 -6.84
CA LEU A 85 5.44 2.70 -7.42
C LEU A 85 4.45 3.81 -7.04
N ILE A 86 4.94 4.86 -6.40
CA ILE A 86 4.14 6.02 -5.99
C ILE A 86 4.58 7.32 -6.66
N SER A 87 5.72 7.37 -7.34
CA SER A 87 6.18 8.57 -8.05
C SER A 87 5.39 8.82 -9.34
N GLU A 88 5.31 10.09 -9.76
CA GLU A 88 4.75 10.48 -11.05
C GLU A 88 5.63 10.04 -12.23
N PRO A 89 5.06 9.86 -13.44
CA PRO A 89 5.84 9.56 -14.63
C PRO A 89 6.96 10.57 -14.90
N GLY A 90 8.19 10.09 -14.99
CA GLY A 90 9.38 10.91 -15.26
C GLY A 90 10.03 11.55 -14.02
N ALA A 91 9.46 11.38 -12.83
CA ALA A 91 10.12 11.69 -11.57
C ALA A 91 11.05 10.54 -11.14
N PRO A 92 12.02 10.78 -10.23
CA PRO A 92 12.73 9.70 -9.55
C PRO A 92 11.75 8.72 -8.90
N GLU A 93 12.07 7.43 -8.95
CA GLU A 93 11.19 6.41 -8.39
C GLU A 93 11.08 6.54 -6.86
N GLU A 94 9.84 6.52 -6.38
CA GLU A 94 9.51 6.48 -4.97
C GLU A 94 8.56 5.31 -4.71
N PHE A 95 8.71 4.68 -3.54
CA PHE A 95 8.04 3.42 -3.23
C PHE A 95 7.31 3.44 -1.89
N LEU A 96 6.22 2.67 -1.85
CA LEU A 96 5.74 2.05 -0.61
C LEU A 96 6.05 0.56 -0.63
N TYR A 97 6.29 0.00 0.55
CA TYR A 97 6.64 -1.40 0.76
C TYR A 97 5.45 -2.12 1.38
N ALA A 98 5.04 -3.24 0.79
CA ALA A 98 4.02 -4.10 1.37
C ALA A 98 4.59 -4.82 2.60
N ASN A 99 4.09 -4.49 3.77
CA ASN A 99 4.47 -5.09 5.03
C ASN A 99 3.37 -6.05 5.49
N VAL A 100 3.76 -7.27 5.86
CA VAL A 100 2.85 -8.23 6.49
C VAL A 100 3.05 -8.16 8.01
N GLY A 101 1.97 -7.92 8.76
CA GLY A 101 1.99 -7.88 10.22
C GLY A 101 2.29 -9.26 10.82
N THR A 102 2.76 -9.29 12.07
CA THR A 102 3.02 -10.53 12.83
C THR A 102 1.84 -10.92 13.73
N GLU A 103 0.92 -10.00 13.99
CA GLU A 103 -0.26 -10.25 14.81
C GLU A 103 -1.35 -10.91 13.98
N LYS A 104 -1.85 -12.03 14.48
CA LYS A 104 -2.97 -12.73 13.88
C LYS A 104 -4.28 -12.03 14.27
N VAL A 105 -5.16 -11.82 13.30
CA VAL A 105 -6.32 -10.93 13.49
C VAL A 105 -7.66 -11.64 13.32
N ILE A 106 -7.93 -12.28 12.19
CA ILE A 106 -9.25 -12.89 11.93
C ILE A 106 -9.19 -14.37 12.27
N ASN A 107 -9.93 -14.78 13.30
CA ASN A 107 -10.01 -16.16 13.79
C ASN A 107 -8.66 -16.84 14.08
N ASP A 108 -7.60 -16.07 14.36
CA ASP A 108 -6.22 -16.57 14.48
C ASP A 108 -5.62 -17.16 13.18
N GLU A 109 -6.21 -16.81 12.03
CA GLU A 109 -5.92 -17.41 10.72
C GLU A 109 -5.53 -16.38 9.64
N SER A 110 -5.26 -15.13 10.01
CA SER A 110 -4.87 -14.11 9.03
C SER A 110 -3.86 -13.11 9.54
N LEU A 111 -3.05 -12.56 8.64
CA LEU A 111 -2.10 -11.48 8.90
C LEU A 111 -2.41 -10.28 8.01
N GLN A 112 -2.49 -9.09 8.60
CA GLN A 112 -2.79 -7.84 7.87
C GLN A 112 -1.64 -7.47 6.93
N VAL A 113 -1.99 -7.04 5.71
CA VAL A 113 -1.05 -6.41 4.78
C VAL A 113 -1.26 -4.88 4.81
N SER A 114 -0.17 -4.13 4.96
CA SER A 114 -0.13 -2.66 4.86
C SER A 114 0.93 -2.19 3.86
N PHE A 115 0.82 -0.96 3.40
CA PHE A 115 1.85 -0.26 2.66
C PHE A 115 2.51 0.78 3.57
N ASN A 116 3.83 0.80 3.60
CA ASN A 116 4.62 1.66 4.47
C ASN A 116 5.78 2.32 3.72
N ALA A 117 6.30 3.43 4.25
CA ALA A 117 7.49 4.09 3.70
C ALA A 117 8.79 3.31 4.00
N THR A 118 8.70 2.30 4.87
CA THR A 118 9.82 1.43 5.25
C THR A 118 9.40 -0.03 5.13
N GLU A 119 10.28 -0.83 4.53
CA GLU A 119 10.18 -2.29 4.48
C GLU A 119 10.28 -2.89 5.90
N ASN A 120 9.48 -3.94 6.15
CA ASN A 120 9.69 -4.83 7.28
C ASN A 120 10.37 -6.13 6.83
N THR A 121 10.93 -6.88 7.77
CA THR A 121 11.63 -8.14 7.46
C THR A 121 10.73 -9.36 7.62
N HIS A 122 9.40 -9.19 7.59
CA HIS A 122 8.47 -10.27 7.89
C HIS A 122 8.01 -10.95 6.61
N GLY A 123 8.70 -12.03 6.30
CA GLY A 123 8.43 -12.89 5.16
C GLY A 123 9.00 -12.38 3.84
N THR A 124 8.53 -13.00 2.77
CA THR A 124 9.07 -12.82 1.42
C THR A 124 7.93 -12.98 0.42
N PHE A 125 7.79 -12.00 -0.46
CA PHE A 125 6.92 -12.05 -1.62
C PHE A 125 7.65 -12.70 -2.80
N ALA A 126 6.92 -13.48 -3.59
CA ALA A 126 7.44 -14.07 -4.81
C ALA A 126 6.34 -14.31 -5.85
N TRP A 127 6.74 -14.39 -7.12
CA TRP A 127 5.89 -14.86 -8.20
C TRP A 127 5.99 -16.38 -8.36
N GLN A 128 4.85 -17.06 -8.40
CA GLN A 128 4.75 -18.45 -8.86
C GLN A 128 3.91 -18.47 -10.13
N GLY A 129 4.58 -18.48 -11.30
CA GLY A 129 3.90 -18.13 -12.54
C GLY A 129 3.46 -16.67 -12.47
N ASP A 130 2.17 -16.40 -12.62
CA ASP A 130 1.57 -15.07 -12.45
C ASP A 130 1.02 -14.83 -11.03
N THR A 131 0.99 -15.84 -10.18
CA THR A 131 0.35 -15.76 -8.87
C THR A 131 1.28 -15.10 -7.86
N LEU A 132 0.77 -14.11 -7.12
CA LEU A 132 1.50 -13.52 -5.99
C LEU A 132 1.43 -14.46 -4.78
N THR A 133 2.61 -14.77 -4.26
CA THR A 133 2.78 -15.60 -3.07
C THR A 133 3.48 -14.82 -1.97
N TRP A 134 3.21 -15.20 -0.72
CA TRP A 134 3.97 -14.74 0.44
C TRP A 134 4.23 -15.89 1.40
N SER A 135 5.43 -15.93 1.97
CA SER A 135 5.83 -16.94 2.96
C SER A 135 6.78 -16.37 3.97
N THR A 136 6.86 -16.99 5.15
CA THR A 136 7.78 -16.61 6.22
C THR A 136 8.21 -17.88 6.99
N PRO A 137 9.42 -17.94 7.57
CA PRO A 137 9.88 -19.12 8.30
C PRO A 137 9.11 -19.44 9.60
N ASP A 138 8.42 -18.47 10.18
CA ASP A 138 7.72 -18.58 11.47
C ASP A 138 6.25 -19.02 11.35
N VAL A 139 5.72 -19.11 10.11
CA VAL A 139 4.33 -19.51 9.87
C VAL A 139 4.25 -20.54 8.75
N GLU A 140 3.86 -21.77 9.11
CA GLU A 140 3.47 -22.79 8.13
C GLU A 140 2.02 -22.60 7.70
N ARG A 141 1.78 -22.64 6.38
CA ARG A 141 0.45 -22.50 5.78
C ARG A 141 0.34 -23.45 4.58
N PRO A 142 -0.85 -24.02 4.31
CA PRO A 142 -1.02 -25.04 3.28
C PRO A 142 -0.92 -24.49 1.85
N ASN A 143 -1.14 -23.19 1.67
CA ASN A 143 -1.07 -22.52 0.37
C ASN A 143 -0.52 -21.10 0.54
N THR A 144 0.66 -20.81 -0.03
CA THR A 144 1.34 -19.51 0.04
C THR A 144 0.69 -18.43 -0.85
N ALA A 145 -0.20 -18.82 -1.76
CA ALA A 145 -0.96 -17.95 -2.65
C ALA A 145 -2.36 -17.59 -2.12
N ALA A 146 -2.75 -18.07 -0.94
CA ALA A 146 -4.07 -17.81 -0.38
C ALA A 146 -4.15 -16.42 0.29
N TRP A 147 -5.14 -15.63 -0.10
CA TRP A 147 -5.38 -14.31 0.46
C TRP A 147 -6.83 -14.22 0.92
N TYR A 148 -7.07 -13.49 2.01
CA TYR A 148 -8.41 -13.03 2.32
C TYR A 148 -8.59 -11.60 1.85
N VAL A 149 -9.73 -11.33 1.22
CA VAL A 149 -10.23 -9.98 0.96
C VAL A 149 -11.50 -9.82 1.78
N CYS A 150 -11.43 -8.96 2.80
CA CYS A 150 -12.48 -8.85 3.79
C CYS A 150 -13.30 -7.56 3.65
N THR A 151 -14.09 -7.26 4.68
CA THR A 151 -14.84 -5.99 4.79
C THR A 151 -13.91 -4.81 4.53
N ASP A 152 -14.44 -3.78 3.85
CA ASP A 152 -13.68 -2.64 3.35
C ASP A 152 -12.57 -2.98 2.33
N GLN A 153 -12.64 -4.18 1.74
CA GLN A 153 -11.69 -4.71 0.76
C GLN A 153 -10.27 -4.91 1.28
N LEU A 154 -10.09 -4.94 2.60
CA LEU A 154 -8.80 -5.13 3.24
C LEU A 154 -8.20 -6.49 2.85
N LEU A 155 -6.93 -6.46 2.49
CA LEU A 155 -6.16 -7.65 2.12
C LEU A 155 -5.43 -8.23 3.33
N TYR A 156 -5.56 -9.53 3.50
CA TYR A 156 -4.83 -10.31 4.49
C TYR A 156 -4.18 -11.52 3.85
N VAL A 157 -3.06 -11.95 4.41
CA VAL A 157 -2.56 -13.31 4.19
C VAL A 157 -3.54 -14.29 4.84
N ASN A 158 -3.98 -15.31 4.11
CA ASN A 158 -4.72 -16.45 4.67
C ASN A 158 -3.73 -17.52 5.17
N LEU A 159 -3.77 -17.81 6.47
CA LEU A 159 -2.96 -18.85 7.13
C LEU A 159 -3.65 -20.22 7.15
N GLY A 160 -4.97 -20.26 6.99
CA GLY A 160 -5.80 -21.46 6.93
C GLY A 160 -5.80 -22.12 5.55
N ALA A 161 -6.75 -23.06 5.37
CA ALA A 161 -6.93 -23.76 4.10
C ALA A 161 -7.75 -22.93 3.11
N TYR A 162 -7.22 -22.74 1.90
CA TYR A 162 -7.90 -22.01 0.84
C TYR A 162 -9.28 -22.60 0.52
N MET A 163 -10.31 -21.75 0.45
CA MET A 163 -11.71 -22.12 0.16
C MET A 163 -12.35 -23.03 1.21
N TYR A 164 -11.79 -23.08 2.42
CA TYR A 164 -12.33 -23.86 3.53
C TYR A 164 -12.44 -22.99 4.78
N GLN A 165 -13.62 -22.97 5.40
CA GLN A 165 -13.89 -22.18 6.61
C GLN A 165 -13.55 -20.69 6.47
N THR A 166 -13.69 -20.12 5.26
CA THR A 166 -13.51 -18.68 5.01
C THR A 166 -14.33 -17.86 6.03
N PRO A 167 -13.71 -16.96 6.79
CA PRO A 167 -14.40 -16.17 7.81
C PRO A 167 -15.56 -15.35 7.24
N GLU A 168 -16.60 -15.12 8.04
CA GLU A 168 -17.70 -14.25 7.66
C GLU A 168 -17.19 -12.84 7.34
N GLY A 169 -17.69 -12.27 6.24
CA GLY A 169 -17.24 -10.96 5.75
C GLY A 169 -15.91 -11.00 4.99
N CYS A 170 -15.34 -12.18 4.74
CA CYS A 170 -14.17 -12.40 3.91
C CYS A 170 -14.46 -13.28 2.69
N ALA A 171 -13.68 -13.07 1.64
CA ALA A 171 -13.58 -13.96 0.50
C ALA A 171 -12.15 -14.49 0.37
N ASP A 172 -12.03 -15.79 0.12
CA ASP A 172 -10.77 -16.40 -0.30
C ASP A 172 -10.45 -15.99 -1.73
N GLN A 173 -9.20 -15.60 -1.97
CA GLN A 173 -8.72 -15.17 -3.27
C GLN A 173 -7.32 -15.70 -3.54
N THR A 174 -7.03 -15.84 -4.82
CA THR A 174 -5.67 -15.79 -5.37
C THR A 174 -5.57 -14.49 -6.17
N ILE A 175 -4.41 -13.85 -6.11
CA ILE A 175 -4.17 -12.60 -6.83
C ILE A 175 -2.95 -12.76 -7.73
N HIS A 176 -3.06 -12.18 -8.93
CA HIS A 176 -2.16 -12.46 -10.03
C HIS A 176 -1.67 -11.16 -10.64
N TYR A 177 -0.44 -11.16 -11.14
CA TYR A 177 0.01 -10.05 -11.96
C TYR A 177 -0.81 -10.00 -13.26
N TYR A 178 -0.99 -8.78 -13.76
CA TYR A 178 -1.53 -8.48 -15.08
C TYR A 178 -0.65 -7.39 -15.71
N ASN A 179 -0.26 -7.59 -16.97
CA ASN A 179 0.81 -6.81 -17.61
C ASN A 179 0.40 -6.16 -18.94
N ASP A 180 -0.91 -5.99 -19.16
CA ASP A 180 -1.37 -5.16 -20.28
C ASP A 180 -1.12 -3.68 -20.01
N LYS A 181 -1.18 -2.87 -21.06
CA LYS A 181 -0.86 -1.44 -21.02
C LYS A 181 -1.67 -0.67 -19.97
N THR A 182 -2.91 -1.09 -19.71
CA THR A 182 -3.83 -0.48 -18.74
C THR A 182 -4.55 -1.56 -17.94
N ALA A 183 -4.82 -1.30 -16.66
CA ALA A 183 -5.76 -2.11 -15.89
C ALA A 183 -7.16 -2.07 -16.53
N ASN A 184 -7.89 -3.19 -16.48
CA ASN A 184 -9.22 -3.31 -17.07
C ASN A 184 -10.25 -3.92 -16.10
N GLU A 185 -11.52 -3.72 -16.43
CA GLU A 185 -12.67 -4.37 -15.79
C GLU A 185 -12.74 -5.87 -16.03
#